data_AF-J4UEI6-F1
#
_entry.id   AF-J4UEI6-F1
#
_cell.length_a   1.000
_cell.length_b   1.000
_cell.length_c   1.000
_cell.angle_alpha   90.00
_cell.angle_beta   90.00
_cell.angle_gamma   90.00
#
_symmetry.space_group_name_H-M   'P 1'
#
loop_
_entity.id
_entity.type
_entity.pdbx_description
1 polymer ?
#
loop_
_entity_poly.entity_id
_entity_poly.type
_entity_poly.pdbx_seq_one_letter_code
_entity_poly.pdbx_strand_id
1 'polypeptide(L)'
;MGQTASSTPTALPEIALHVLKVSENSPADGLLEPFFDYLVGIQDGSGKQPGQEVPTPRELQNILERNQGREISLFVYNAKTQRVREVSLTPTSDWEPTDKSKASLLGTSVRVCNPALALENVWHILEVLESSPAEMAGLVPFGDWICGWAGGPLHGENSFYDLVEAHIDKPLRLYVYSADLE
;
A
#
# COMPACT_ATOMS: atom_id res chain seq x y z
N MET A 1 -16.74 -11.07 28.34
CA MET A 1 -16.60 -10.09 27.25
C MET A 1 -15.40 -10.53 26.42
N GLY A 2 -15.64 -10.83 25.14
CA GLY A 2 -14.71 -11.57 24.29
C GLY A 2 -13.45 -10.77 23.95
N GLN A 3 -12.29 -11.35 24.25
CA GLN A 3 -11.03 -10.89 23.67
C GLN A 3 -10.97 -11.44 22.25
N THR A 4 -10.97 -10.57 21.25
CA THR A 4 -10.64 -10.94 19.87
C THR A 4 -9.17 -11.37 19.86
N ALA A 5 -8.95 -12.65 19.60
CA ALA A 5 -7.62 -13.23 19.53
C ALA A 5 -6.89 -12.65 18.31
N SER A 6 -5.98 -11.71 18.55
CA SER A 6 -4.95 -11.31 17.59
C SER A 6 -4.00 -12.49 17.41
N SER A 7 -4.25 -13.36 16.43
CA SER A 7 -3.30 -14.40 16.07
C SER A 7 -2.13 -13.76 15.32
N THR A 8 -0.95 -13.74 15.93
CA THR A 8 0.30 -13.60 15.17
C THR A 8 0.44 -14.82 14.26
N PRO A 9 0.44 -14.68 12.93
CA PRO A 9 0.68 -15.82 12.04
C PRO A 9 2.10 -16.34 12.29
N THR A 10 2.22 -17.67 12.42
CA THR A 10 3.49 -18.38 12.65
C THR A 10 4.51 -18.16 11.52
N ALA A 11 4.05 -17.74 10.34
CA ALA A 11 4.86 -17.17 9.25
C ALA A 11 3.97 -16.27 8.38
N LEU A 12 4.50 -15.14 7.91
CA LEU A 12 3.84 -14.31 6.90
C LEU A 12 3.79 -15.06 5.56
N PRO A 13 2.76 -14.80 4.71
CA PRO A 13 2.75 -15.37 3.37
C PRO A 13 3.94 -14.84 2.56
N GLU A 14 4.45 -15.66 1.64
CA GLU A 14 5.56 -15.27 0.75
C GLU A 14 5.17 -14.12 -0.20
N ILE A 15 3.87 -14.01 -0.51
CA ILE A 15 3.31 -12.99 -1.38
C ILE A 15 2.17 -12.27 -0.66
N ALA A 16 2.14 -10.95 -0.71
CA ALA A 16 1.08 -10.08 -0.21
C ALA A 16 0.85 -8.90 -1.19
N LEU A 17 -0.30 -8.22 -1.08
CA LEU A 17 -0.50 -6.93 -1.75
C LEU A 17 -0.20 -5.78 -0.78
N HIS A 18 0.92 -5.11 -1.00
CA HIS A 18 1.35 -3.95 -0.22
C HIS A 18 0.55 -2.71 -0.60
N VAL A 19 -0.08 -2.07 0.38
CA VAL A 19 -0.81 -0.81 0.21
C VAL A 19 0.20 0.33 0.07
N LEU A 20 0.29 0.96 -1.11
CA LEU A 20 1.21 2.05 -1.39
C LEU A 20 0.58 3.43 -1.16
N LYS A 21 -0.71 3.54 -1.47
CA LYS A 21 -1.47 4.77 -1.33
C LYS A 21 -2.91 4.43 -0.98
N VAL A 22 -3.49 5.26 -0.12
CA VAL A 22 -4.93 5.37 0.11
C VAL A 22 -5.34 6.77 -0.32
N SER A 23 -6.46 6.88 -1.05
CA SER A 23 -6.96 8.17 -1.52
C SER A 23 -7.87 8.75 -0.45
N GLU A 24 -7.79 10.07 -0.23
CA GLU A 24 -8.67 10.77 0.70
C GLU A 24 -10.14 10.56 0.32
N ASN A 25 -11.01 10.41 1.33
CA ASN A 25 -12.44 10.15 1.22
C ASN A 25 -12.80 8.86 0.47
N SER A 26 -11.84 7.96 0.25
CA SER A 26 -12.11 6.66 -0.37
C SER A 26 -12.66 5.63 0.63
N PRO A 27 -13.22 4.51 0.17
CA PRO A 27 -13.70 3.46 1.06
C PRO A 27 -12.62 2.83 1.95
N ALA A 28 -11.33 2.95 1.58
CA ALA A 28 -10.21 2.50 2.38
C ALA A 28 -9.64 3.58 3.33
N ASP A 29 -10.10 4.83 3.21
CA ASP A 29 -9.60 5.95 3.99
C ASP A 29 -9.89 5.76 5.49
N GLY A 30 -8.88 6.03 6.32
CA GLY A 30 -8.90 5.77 7.77
C GLY A 30 -8.97 4.28 8.18
N LEU A 31 -9.05 3.34 7.23
CA LEU A 31 -9.13 1.91 7.50
C LEU A 31 -7.84 1.17 7.14
N LEU A 32 -7.17 1.62 6.08
CA LEU A 32 -5.89 1.11 5.64
C LEU A 32 -4.80 2.17 5.82
N GLU A 33 -3.64 1.72 6.24
CA GLU A 33 -2.46 2.53 6.49
C GLU A 33 -1.48 2.36 5.31
N PRO A 34 -1.25 3.42 4.51
CA PRO A 34 -0.26 3.39 3.44
C PRO A 34 1.10 2.93 3.97
N PHE A 35 1.84 2.21 3.14
CA PHE A 35 3.17 1.66 3.41
C PHE A 35 3.25 0.58 4.50
N PHE A 36 2.41 0.58 5.51
CA PHE A 36 2.49 -0.40 6.60
C PHE A 36 1.53 -1.57 6.45
N ASP A 37 0.48 -1.42 5.65
CA ASP A 37 -0.50 -2.47 5.44
C ASP A 37 -0.21 -3.37 4.24
N TYR A 38 -0.42 -4.67 4.47
CA TYR A 38 -0.25 -5.75 3.50
C TYR A 38 -1.52 -6.59 3.50
N LEU A 39 -2.21 -6.63 2.37
CA LEU A 39 -3.33 -7.54 2.19
C LEU A 39 -2.80 -8.96 2.11
N VAL A 40 -3.19 -9.78 3.08
CA VAL A 40 -2.81 -11.19 3.21
C VAL A 40 -4.00 -12.13 3.04
N GLY A 41 -5.19 -11.60 2.76
CA GLY A 41 -6.36 -12.39 2.43
C GLY A 41 -7.60 -11.51 2.25
N ILE A 42 -8.65 -12.10 1.68
CA ILE A 42 -9.94 -11.45 1.47
C ILE A 42 -11.05 -12.46 1.71
N GLN A 43 -12.11 -12.02 2.39
CA GLN A 43 -13.35 -12.75 2.52
C GLN A 43 -14.45 -11.95 1.84
N ASP A 44 -15.05 -12.54 0.82
CA ASP A 44 -16.24 -12.01 0.17
C ASP A 44 -17.50 -12.73 0.69
N GLY A 45 -18.67 -12.17 0.39
CA GLY A 45 -19.95 -12.78 0.76
C GLY A 45 -20.24 -14.13 0.09
N SER A 46 -19.30 -14.71 -0.67
CA SER A 46 -19.49 -15.98 -1.39
C SER A 46 -19.23 -17.24 -0.53
N GLY A 47 -18.85 -17.06 0.74
CA GLY A 47 -18.66 -18.19 1.67
C GLY A 47 -17.38 -18.98 1.44
N LYS A 48 -16.41 -18.45 0.68
CA LYS A 48 -15.04 -18.98 0.67
C LYS A 48 -14.41 -18.79 2.05
N GLN A 49 -13.59 -19.77 2.46
CA GLN A 49 -12.96 -19.74 3.78
C GLN A 49 -12.09 -18.48 3.95
N PRO A 50 -12.14 -17.82 5.11
CA PRO A 50 -11.32 -16.65 5.39
C PRO A 50 -9.83 -16.96 5.35
N GLY A 51 -9.05 -16.07 4.73
CA GLY A 51 -7.62 -15.94 4.99
C GLY A 51 -6.69 -17.01 4.39
N GLN A 52 -7.10 -17.78 3.37
CA GLN A 52 -6.25 -18.85 2.85
C GLN A 52 -5.41 -18.49 1.62
N GLU A 53 -5.82 -17.50 0.82
CA GLU A 53 -5.06 -17.10 -0.37
C GLU A 53 -5.03 -15.57 -0.53
N VAL A 54 -3.82 -15.04 -0.75
CA VAL A 54 -3.62 -13.66 -1.14
C VAL A 54 -4.13 -13.49 -2.57
N PRO A 55 -5.10 -12.61 -2.83
CA PRO A 55 -5.58 -12.40 -4.19
C PRO A 55 -4.49 -11.76 -5.04
N THR A 56 -4.39 -12.17 -6.30
CA THR A 56 -3.65 -11.37 -7.30
C THR A 56 -4.33 -10.02 -7.51
N PRO A 57 -3.65 -8.98 -8.03
CA PRO A 57 -4.28 -7.69 -8.30
C PRO A 57 -5.54 -7.78 -9.18
N ARG A 58 -5.54 -8.70 -10.15
CA ARG A 58 -6.68 -8.96 -11.04
C ARG A 58 -7.84 -9.64 -10.32
N GLU A 59 -7.55 -10.59 -9.44
CA GLU A 59 -8.58 -11.23 -8.62
C GLU A 59 -9.19 -10.26 -7.62
N LEU A 60 -8.37 -9.43 -6.98
CA LEU A 60 -8.84 -8.35 -6.11
C LEU A 60 -9.82 -7.46 -6.88
N GLN A 61 -9.44 -6.98 -8.07
CA GLN A 61 -10.34 -6.18 -8.90
C GLN A 61 -11.67 -6.89 -9.19
N ASN A 62 -11.63 -8.15 -9.63
CA ASN A 62 -12.85 -8.93 -9.91
C ASN A 62 -13.74 -9.10 -8.67
N ILE A 63 -13.14 -9.30 -7.48
CA ILE A 63 -13.88 -9.44 -6.22
C ILE A 63 -14.55 -8.10 -5.86
N LEU A 64 -13.84 -6.99 -6.01
CA LEU A 64 -14.39 -5.65 -5.74
C LEU A 64 -15.57 -5.33 -6.66
N GLU A 65 -15.43 -5.58 -7.96
CA GLU A 65 -16.50 -5.34 -8.95
C GLU A 65 -17.75 -6.19 -8.66
N ARG A 66 -17.58 -7.46 -8.27
CA ARG A 66 -18.71 -8.35 -7.92
C ARG A 66 -19.41 -7.99 -6.62
N ASN A 67 -18.70 -7.35 -5.70
CA ASN A 67 -19.19 -6.97 -4.37
C ASN A 67 -19.40 -5.46 -4.23
N GLN A 68 -19.54 -4.73 -5.34
CA GLN A 68 -19.85 -3.31 -5.28
C GLN A 68 -21.15 -3.07 -4.49
N GLY A 69 -21.09 -2.17 -3.51
CA GLY A 69 -22.19 -1.87 -2.59
C GLY A 69 -22.47 -2.96 -1.54
N ARG A 70 -21.61 -3.97 -1.42
CA ARG A 70 -21.69 -5.02 -0.39
C ARG A 70 -20.42 -5.01 0.46
N GLU A 71 -20.58 -5.23 1.75
CA GLU A 71 -19.45 -5.31 2.68
C GLU A 71 -18.58 -6.55 2.37
N ILE A 72 -17.27 -6.34 2.38
CA ILE A 72 -16.24 -7.39 2.32
C ILE A 72 -15.29 -7.23 3.50
N SER A 73 -14.62 -8.32 3.87
CA SER A 73 -13.58 -8.30 4.91
C SER A 73 -12.21 -8.53 4.30
N LEU A 74 -11.27 -7.61 4.53
CA LEU A 74 -9.87 -7.75 4.18
C LEU A 74 -9.07 -8.23 5.39
N PHE A 75 -8.19 -9.21 5.20
CA PHE A 75 -7.20 -9.59 6.22
C PHE A 75 -5.91 -8.86 5.93
N VAL A 76 -5.51 -7.98 6.85
CA VAL A 76 -4.43 -7.03 6.66
C VAL A 76 -3.37 -7.24 7.72
N TYR A 77 -2.16 -7.60 7.29
CA TYR A 77 -0.98 -7.54 8.14
C TYR A 77 -0.46 -6.11 8.20
N ASN A 78 -0.24 -5.58 9.39
CA ASN A 78 0.36 -4.27 9.59
C ASN A 78 1.79 -4.41 10.12
N ALA A 79 2.75 -3.82 9.42
CA ALA A 79 4.17 -3.96 9.75
C ALA A 79 4.61 -3.14 10.98
N LYS A 80 3.93 -2.04 11.34
CA LYS A 80 4.21 -1.30 12.59
C LYS A 80 3.84 -2.13 13.81
N THR A 81 2.64 -2.70 13.80
CA THR A 81 2.07 -3.42 14.95
C THR A 81 2.41 -4.91 14.95
N GLN A 82 2.93 -5.43 13.83
CA GLN A 82 3.23 -6.85 13.61
C GLN A 82 2.03 -7.77 13.84
N ARG A 83 0.83 -7.31 13.47
CA ARG A 83 -0.43 -8.05 13.67
C ARG A 83 -1.26 -8.12 12.40
N VAL A 84 -2.02 -9.21 12.29
CA VAL A 84 -3.09 -9.33 11.29
C VAL A 84 -4.39 -8.85 11.90
N ARG A 85 -5.10 -7.97 11.19
CA ARG A 85 -6.43 -7.50 11.56
C ARG A 85 -7.42 -7.73 10.42
N GLU A 86 -8.68 -7.86 10.78
CA GLU A 86 -9.80 -7.85 9.84
C GLU A 86 -10.26 -6.41 9.63
N VAL A 87 -10.39 -6.00 8.38
CA VAL A 87 -10.87 -4.67 7.97
C VAL A 87 -12.10 -4.85 7.10
N SER A 88 -13.27 -4.49 7.64
CA SER A 88 -14.53 -4.49 6.89
C SER A 88 -14.71 -3.16 6.15
N LEU A 89 -14.99 -3.23 4.86
CA LEU A 89 -15.25 -2.06 4.03
C LEU A 89 -16.23 -2.38 2.90
N THR A 90 -16.80 -1.34 2.30
CA THR A 90 -17.76 -1.49 1.18
C THR A 90 -17.16 -0.90 -0.09
N PRO A 91 -16.84 -1.73 -1.11
CA PRO A 91 -16.35 -1.23 -2.39
C PRO A 91 -17.44 -0.39 -3.06
N THR A 92 -17.09 0.82 -3.51
CA THR A 92 -18.04 1.72 -4.16
C THR A 92 -17.35 2.65 -5.14
N SER A 93 -18.10 3.07 -6.16
CA SER A 93 -17.73 4.17 -7.07
C SER A 93 -18.22 5.53 -6.57
N ASP A 94 -19.05 5.54 -5.53
CA ASP A 94 -19.80 6.71 -5.06
C ASP A 94 -18.99 7.52 -4.05
N TRP A 95 -17.69 7.64 -4.30
CA TRP A 95 -16.78 8.55 -3.62
C TRP A 95 -16.15 9.44 -4.68
N GLU A 96 -16.06 10.74 -4.42
CA GLU A 96 -15.49 11.68 -5.40
C GLU A 96 -13.96 11.65 -5.30
N PRO A 97 -13.24 11.04 -6.26
CA PRO A 97 -11.80 10.98 -6.20
C PRO A 97 -11.25 12.37 -6.53
N THR A 98 -10.22 12.80 -5.80
CA THR A 98 -9.46 14.03 -6.12
C THR A 98 -8.91 14.00 -7.55
N ASP A 99 -8.67 12.80 -8.09
CA ASP A 99 -8.24 12.54 -9.47
C ASP A 99 -9.16 11.50 -10.12
N LYS A 100 -10.11 11.97 -10.96
CA LYS A 100 -11.10 11.12 -11.62
C LYS A 100 -10.49 10.04 -12.54
N SER A 101 -9.23 10.20 -12.96
CA SER A 101 -8.51 9.19 -13.75
C SER A 101 -8.09 7.96 -12.94
N LYS A 102 -8.21 8.02 -11.61
CA LYS A 102 -7.79 6.97 -10.65
C LYS A 102 -8.94 6.41 -9.81
N ALA A 103 -10.18 6.56 -10.28
CA ALA A 103 -11.34 6.00 -9.60
C ALA A 103 -11.20 4.46 -9.51
N SER A 104 -10.86 3.96 -8.32
CA SER A 104 -10.91 2.53 -7.99
C SER A 104 -12.04 2.29 -6.98
N LEU A 105 -12.52 1.05 -6.85
CA LEU A 105 -13.62 0.78 -5.92
C LEU A 105 -13.23 0.88 -4.44
N LEU A 106 -11.93 0.99 -4.12
CA LEU A 106 -11.42 1.19 -2.76
C LEU A 106 -10.62 2.48 -2.56
N GLY A 107 -10.18 3.13 -3.64
CA GLY A 107 -9.22 4.24 -3.60
C GLY A 107 -7.80 3.85 -3.20
N THR A 108 -7.43 2.57 -3.31
CA THR A 108 -6.09 2.08 -2.99
C THR A 108 -5.21 1.88 -4.22
N SER A 109 -3.91 2.07 -4.04
CA SER A 109 -2.87 1.57 -4.96
C SER A 109 -2.11 0.46 -4.26
N VAL A 110 -1.93 -0.67 -4.94
CA VAL A 110 -1.29 -1.86 -4.36
C VAL A 110 -0.20 -2.43 -5.25
N ARG A 111 0.77 -3.11 -4.63
CA ARG A 111 1.87 -3.81 -5.30
C ARG A 111 2.02 -5.22 -4.75
N VAL A 112 2.31 -6.18 -5.62
CA VAL A 112 2.71 -7.53 -5.20
C VAL A 112 4.11 -7.48 -4.58
N CYS A 113 4.28 -8.00 -3.37
CA CYS A 113 5.58 -8.07 -2.69
C CYS A 113 5.68 -9.27 -1.75
N ASN A 114 6.88 -9.53 -1.24
CA ASN A 114 7.07 -10.36 -0.05
C ASN A 114 7.03 -9.44 1.18
N PRO A 115 6.04 -9.57 2.08
CA PRO A 115 5.89 -8.69 3.25
C PRO A 115 7.05 -8.80 4.25
N ALA A 116 7.80 -9.92 4.26
CA ALA A 116 9.00 -10.05 5.09
C ALA A 116 10.18 -9.21 4.61
N LEU A 117 10.23 -8.88 3.31
CA LEU A 117 11.31 -8.10 2.67
C LEU A 117 10.89 -6.67 2.34
N ALA A 118 9.63 -6.32 2.57
CA ALA A 118 9.06 -5.06 2.08
C ALA A 118 9.64 -3.83 2.79
N LEU A 119 10.12 -3.97 4.02
CA LEU A 119 10.81 -2.91 4.77
C LEU A 119 12.30 -2.80 4.45
N GLU A 120 12.89 -3.74 3.71
CA GLU A 120 14.33 -3.74 3.42
C GLU A 120 14.71 -2.77 2.29
N ASN A 121 13.73 -2.24 1.55
CA ASN A 121 13.95 -1.41 0.37
C ASN A 121 13.27 -0.04 0.56
N VAL A 122 13.82 0.75 1.50
CA VAL A 122 13.36 2.10 1.84
C VAL A 122 14.55 3.04 1.89
N TRP A 123 14.44 4.23 1.31
CA TRP A 123 15.51 5.24 1.30
C TRP A 123 15.06 6.49 2.05
N HIS A 124 15.78 6.83 3.12
CA HIS A 124 15.50 8.02 3.92
C HIS A 124 16.03 9.27 3.21
N ILE A 125 15.18 10.28 3.05
CA ILE A 125 15.59 11.60 2.60
C ILE A 125 16.30 12.31 3.75
N LEU A 126 17.56 12.68 3.53
CA LEU A 126 18.37 13.40 4.51
C LEU A 126 18.29 14.90 4.22
N GLU A 127 19.38 15.48 3.72
CA GLU A 127 19.43 16.87 3.33
C GLU A 127 18.87 17.06 1.92
N VAL A 128 18.08 18.13 1.74
CA VAL A 128 17.56 18.57 0.44
C VAL A 128 18.19 19.93 0.16
N LEU A 129 18.88 20.04 -0.98
CA LEU A 129 19.56 21.27 -1.38
C LEU A 129 18.57 22.25 -2.03
N GLU A 130 18.78 23.54 -1.81
CA GLU A 130 17.99 24.62 -2.43
C GLU A 130 18.10 24.57 -3.97
N SER A 131 16.98 24.80 -4.65
CA SER A 131 16.83 24.71 -6.11
C SER A 131 17.16 23.34 -6.72
N SER A 132 17.22 22.28 -5.91
CA SER A 132 17.48 20.92 -6.39
C SER A 132 16.22 20.25 -6.95
N PRO A 133 16.37 19.18 -7.77
CA PRO A 133 15.22 18.37 -8.20
C PRO A 133 14.41 17.78 -7.05
N ALA A 134 15.05 17.48 -5.91
CA ALA A 134 14.39 16.97 -4.71
C ALA A 134 13.48 18.05 -4.08
N GLU A 135 13.97 19.29 -3.97
CA GLU A 135 13.17 20.42 -3.47
C GLU A 135 11.99 20.72 -4.40
N MET A 136 12.23 20.77 -5.72
CA MET A 136 11.17 21.01 -6.70
C MET A 136 10.11 19.91 -6.72
N ALA A 137 10.48 18.68 -6.34
CA ALA A 137 9.56 17.55 -6.18
C ALA A 137 8.78 17.60 -4.84
N GLY A 138 9.13 18.52 -3.94
CA GLY A 138 8.49 18.69 -2.64
C GLY A 138 8.94 17.68 -1.58
N LEU A 139 10.12 17.07 -1.73
CA LEU A 139 10.66 16.16 -0.73
C LEU A 139 11.05 16.92 0.54
N VAL A 140 10.65 16.39 1.70
CA VAL A 140 10.91 16.97 3.00
C VAL A 140 12.19 16.37 3.60
N PRO A 141 13.20 17.19 3.95
CA PRO A 141 14.43 16.70 4.54
C PRO A 141 14.16 16.05 5.89
N PHE A 142 14.74 14.87 6.12
CA PHE A 142 14.59 14.03 7.32
C PHE A 142 13.18 13.51 7.63
N GLY A 143 12.13 14.03 6.97
CA GLY A 143 10.72 13.65 7.18
C GLY A 143 10.16 12.69 6.13
N ASP A 144 10.87 12.47 5.02
CA ASP A 144 10.39 11.63 3.92
C ASP A 144 11.22 10.35 3.74
N TRP A 145 10.52 9.28 3.37
CA TRP A 145 11.09 7.97 3.01
C TRP A 145 10.55 7.53 1.67
N ILE A 146 11.44 7.21 0.74
CA ILE A 146 11.07 6.62 -0.54
C ILE A 146 10.82 5.14 -0.32
N CYS A 147 9.58 4.72 -0.59
CA CYS A 147 9.10 3.36 -0.36
C CYS A 147 9.00 2.54 -1.65
N GLY A 148 9.12 3.19 -2.82
CA GLY A 148 9.10 2.53 -4.11
C GLY A 148 8.83 3.46 -5.28
N TRP A 149 8.61 2.87 -6.44
CA TRP A 149 8.30 3.55 -7.70
C TRP A 149 7.36 2.72 -8.57
N ALA A 150 6.89 3.28 -9.68
CA ALA A 150 5.92 2.62 -10.55
C ALA A 150 6.48 1.46 -11.40
N GLY A 151 7.80 1.34 -11.54
CA GLY A 151 8.42 0.39 -12.47
C GLY A 151 8.85 -0.95 -11.88
N GLY A 152 8.48 -1.26 -10.63
CA GLY A 152 8.69 -2.58 -10.02
C GLY A 152 9.53 -2.57 -8.74
N PRO A 153 9.89 -3.75 -8.23
CA PRO A 153 10.72 -3.85 -7.04
C PRO A 153 12.12 -3.30 -7.30
N LEU A 154 12.67 -2.60 -6.30
CA LEU A 154 14.06 -2.20 -6.24
C LEU A 154 14.77 -3.21 -5.34
N HIS A 155 15.94 -3.69 -5.77
CA HIS A 155 16.66 -4.77 -5.09
C HIS A 155 18.07 -4.32 -4.70
N GLY A 156 18.30 -4.19 -3.40
CA GLY A 156 19.61 -3.83 -2.86
C GLY A 156 19.86 -2.33 -2.84
N GLU A 157 20.93 -1.96 -2.13
CA GLU A 157 21.22 -0.60 -1.69
C GLU A 157 21.34 0.42 -2.85
N ASN A 158 21.98 0.02 -3.95
CA ASN A 158 22.23 0.89 -5.10
C ASN A 158 21.05 1.00 -6.09
N SER A 159 20.01 0.18 -5.95
CA SER A 159 18.92 0.14 -6.94
C SER A 159 18.21 1.49 -7.12
N PHE A 160 18.07 2.26 -6.03
CA PHE A 160 17.46 3.59 -6.13
C PHE A 160 18.38 4.60 -6.83
N TYR A 161 19.70 4.49 -6.61
CA TYR A 161 20.68 5.31 -7.33
C TYR A 161 20.63 5.03 -8.84
N ASP A 162 20.69 3.76 -9.24
CA ASP A 162 20.61 3.34 -10.64
C ASP A 162 19.30 3.79 -11.30
N LEU A 163 18.19 3.75 -10.55
CA LEU A 163 16.90 4.25 -11.00
C LEU A 163 16.93 5.75 -11.30
N VAL A 164 17.54 6.55 -10.43
CA VAL A 164 17.68 8.00 -10.60
C VAL A 164 18.56 8.30 -11.83
N GLU A 165 19.69 7.62 -12.01
CA GLU A 165 20.54 7.78 -13.19
C GLU A 165 19.79 7.45 -14.49
N ALA A 166 18.96 6.41 -14.49
CA ALA A 166 18.15 6.04 -15.66
C ALA A 166 17.08 7.09 -16.03
N HIS A 167 16.75 8.01 -15.10
CA HIS A 167 15.73 9.04 -15.25
C HIS A 167 16.31 10.46 -15.34
N ILE A 168 17.58 10.62 -15.73
CA ILE A 168 18.13 11.94 -16.06
C ILE A 168 17.27 12.60 -17.15
N ASP A 169 16.91 13.86 -16.90
CA ASP A 169 16.04 14.71 -17.73
C ASP A 169 14.65 14.11 -18.02
N LYS A 170 14.20 13.16 -17.19
CA LYS A 170 12.90 12.51 -17.31
C LYS A 170 12.14 12.55 -15.99
N PRO A 171 10.80 12.62 -16.02
CA PRO A 171 10.02 12.54 -14.81
C PRO A 171 10.14 11.14 -14.17
N LEU A 172 10.50 11.11 -12.88
CA LEU A 172 10.53 9.90 -12.06
C LEU A 172 9.40 9.97 -11.03
N ARG A 173 8.45 9.02 -11.08
CA ARG A 173 7.35 8.94 -10.12
C ARG A 173 7.71 8.01 -8.97
N LEU A 174 7.78 8.58 -7.77
CA LEU A 174 8.09 7.89 -6.53
C LEU A 174 6.87 7.78 -5.61
N TYR A 175 6.85 6.74 -4.79
CA TYR A 175 5.96 6.62 -3.65
C TYR A 175 6.76 6.99 -2.40
N VAL A 176 6.30 8.02 -1.70
CA VAL A 176 6.96 8.60 -0.54
C VAL A 176 6.04 8.47 0.67
N TYR A 177 6.57 7.92 1.75
CA TYR A 177 5.99 8.00 3.07
C TYR A 177 6.56 9.23 3.80
N SER A 178 5.71 10.05 4.39
CA SER A 178 6.13 11.19 5.20
C SER A 178 5.70 10.97 6.64
N ALA A 179 6.62 11.12 7.59
CA ALA A 179 6.32 10.94 9.02
C ALA A 179 5.54 12.13 9.62
N ASP A 180 5.59 13.30 8.98
CA ASP A 180 4.96 14.52 9.48
C ASP A 180 3.48 14.66 9.06
N LEU A 181 2.95 13.69 8.31
CA LEU A 181 1.55 13.65 7.83
C LEU A 181 0.62 12.80 8.73
N GLU A 182 1.07 12.36 9.91
CA GLU A 182 0.24 11.65 10.91
C GLU A 182 -0.42 12.59 11.96
#